data_AF-A0A498H2T2-F1
#
_entry.id   AF-A0A498H2T2-F1
#
_cell.length_a   1.000
_cell.length_b   1.000
_cell.length_c   1.000
_cell.angle_alpha   90.00
_cell.angle_beta   90.00
_cell.angle_gamma   90.00
#
_symmetry.space_group_name_H-M   'P 1'
#
loop_
_entity.id
_entity.type
_entity.pdbx_description
1 polymer ?
#
loop_
_entity_poly.entity_id
_entity_poly.type
_entity_poly.pdbx_seq_one_letter_code
_entity_poly.pdbx_strand_id
1 'polypeptide(L)'
;MQVKVRAFAGLREALGGERLVEISNGATMKGLLDAVGGTSATAAAALFEESGELKGHVILMRNGKRVGRADIETLALAEGDEIALFPPVAGG
;
A
#
# COMPACT_ATOMS: atom_id res chain seq x y z
N MET A 1 9.92 -11.14 -6.67
CA MET A 1 9.97 -9.90 -7.46
C MET A 1 10.08 -8.68 -6.54
N GLN A 2 10.63 -7.58 -7.06
CA GLN A 2 10.71 -6.31 -6.33
C GLN A 2 9.65 -5.32 -6.83
N VAL A 3 8.96 -4.70 -5.89
CA VAL A 3 7.97 -3.66 -6.12
C VAL A 3 8.37 -2.41 -5.35
N LYS A 4 8.25 -1.23 -5.97
CA LYS A 4 8.53 0.04 -5.32
C LYS A 4 7.28 0.52 -4.58
N VAL A 5 7.40 0.80 -3.28
CA VAL A 5 6.33 1.36 -2.46
C VAL A 5 6.68 2.79 -2.07
N ARG A 6 5.75 3.72 -2.30
CA ARG A 6 5.92 5.15 -1.99
C ARG A 6 4.76 5.63 -1.13
N ALA A 7 5.05 6.09 0.08
CA ALA A 7 4.06 6.67 0.97
C ALA A 7 4.21 8.19 1.04
N PHE A 8 3.08 8.88 1.14
CA PHE A 8 3.01 10.34 1.10
C PHE A 8 2.40 10.91 2.39
N ALA A 9 2.74 12.17 2.68
CA ALA A 9 2.25 12.93 3.85
C ALA A 9 2.28 12.09 5.15
N GLY A 10 1.18 12.02 5.92
CA GLY A 10 1.16 11.29 7.20
C GLY A 10 1.47 9.79 7.09
N LEU A 11 1.25 9.15 5.94
CA LEU A 11 1.63 7.75 5.75
C LEU A 11 3.16 7.56 5.65
N ARG A 12 3.91 8.59 5.21
CA ARG A 12 5.37 8.53 5.12
C ARG A 12 6.03 8.35 6.49
N GLU A 13 5.45 8.92 7.54
CA GLU A 13 5.97 8.80 8.89
C GLU A 13 5.84 7.37 9.43
N ALA A 14 4.74 6.69 9.07
CA ALA A 14 4.47 5.32 9.50
C ALA A 14 5.16 4.25 8.63
N LEU A 15 5.26 4.47 7.32
CA LEU A 15 5.67 3.46 6.33
C LEU A 15 7.07 3.68 5.76
N GLY A 16 7.64 4.87 5.97
CA GLY A 16 8.81 5.36 5.24
C GLY A 16 8.41 5.98 3.90
N GLY A 17 9.29 6.82 3.34
CA GLY A 17 8.99 7.58 2.11
C GLY A 17 8.92 6.73 0.85
N GLU A 18 10.07 6.18 0.44
CA GLU A 18 10.17 5.26 -0.69
C GLU A 18 10.98 4.05 -0.25
N ARG A 19 10.52 2.85 -0.58
CA ARG A 19 11.23 1.60 -0.31
C ARG A 19 10.96 0.55 -1.38
N LEU A 20 11.91 -0.35 -1.57
CA LEU A 20 11.70 -1.58 -2.33
C LEU A 20 11.19 -2.65 -1.39
N VAL A 21 10.13 -3.35 -1.79
CA VAL A 21 9.55 -4.47 -1.06
C VAL A 21 9.69 -5.71 -1.92
N GLU A 22 10.29 -6.75 -1.35
CA GLU A 22 10.39 -8.05 -1.98
C GLU A 22 9.15 -8.88 -1.67
N ILE A 23 8.48 -9.36 -2.71
CA ILE A 23 7.28 -10.19 -2.60
C ILE A 23 7.36 -11.38 -3.55
N SER A 24 6.59 -12.43 -3.25
CA SER A 24 6.49 -13.62 -4.10
C SER A 24 5.99 -13.27 -5.51
N ASN A 25 6.44 -14.03 -6.52
CA ASN A 25 5.97 -13.83 -7.89
C ASN A 25 4.47 -14.11 -8.00
N GLY A 26 3.74 -13.23 -8.67
CA GLY A 26 2.28 -13.30 -8.77
C GLY A 26 1.53 -12.87 -7.51
N ALA A 27 2.22 -12.28 -6.51
CA ALA A 27 1.56 -11.70 -5.35
C ALA A 27 0.57 -10.60 -5.77
N THR A 28 -0.50 -10.47 -5.00
CA THR A 28 -1.56 -9.48 -5.23
C THR A 28 -1.26 -8.17 -4.50
N MET A 29 -2.03 -7.13 -4.81
CA MET A 29 -2.00 -5.87 -4.07
C MET A 29 -2.23 -6.10 -2.57
N LYS A 30 -3.19 -6.97 -2.19
CA LYS A 30 -3.41 -7.34 -0.79
C LYS A 30 -2.14 -7.90 -0.15
N GLY A 31 -1.49 -8.87 -0.78
CA GLY A 31 -0.27 -9.48 -0.24
C GLY A 31 0.88 -8.47 -0.05
N LEU A 32 0.99 -7.48 -0.94
CA LEU A 32 1.93 -6.37 -0.74
C LEU A 32 1.53 -5.50 0.47
N LEU A 33 0.26 -5.14 0.61
CA LEU A 33 -0.22 -4.32 1.73
C LEU A 33 0.00 -5.03 3.06
N ASP A 34 -0.26 -6.33 3.12
CA ASP A 34 -0.01 -7.16 4.30
C ASP A 34 1.48 -7.17 4.65
N ALA A 35 2.36 -7.35 3.65
CA ALA A 35 3.81 -7.27 3.85
C ALA A 35 4.25 -5.89 4.33
N VAL A 36 3.65 -4.81 3.81
CA VAL A 36 3.98 -3.43 4.15
C VAL A 36 3.51 -3.08 5.56
N GLY A 37 2.25 -3.37 5.90
CA GLY A 37 1.69 -3.10 7.22
C GLY A 37 2.22 -4.04 8.30
N GLY A 38 2.65 -5.26 7.96
CA GLY A 38 3.29 -6.20 8.88
C GLY A 38 4.69 -5.78 9.35
N THR A 39 5.27 -4.71 8.78
CA THR A 39 6.62 -4.25 9.16
C THR A 39 6.70 -3.63 10.56
N SER A 40 5.62 -3.03 11.06
CA SER A 40 5.56 -2.49 12.42
C SER A 40 4.10 -2.26 12.85
N ALA A 41 3.86 -2.17 14.16
CA ALA A 41 2.54 -1.82 14.69
C ALA A 41 2.05 -0.45 14.17
N THR A 42 2.96 0.51 13.99
CA THR A 42 2.65 1.83 13.41
C THR A 42 2.23 1.72 11.94
N ALA A 43 2.90 0.88 11.16
CA ALA A 43 2.56 0.64 9.76
C ALA A 43 1.18 -0.02 9.62
N ALA A 44 0.90 -1.02 10.45
CA ALA A 44 -0.40 -1.67 10.52
C ALA A 44 -1.50 -0.66 10.88
N ALA A 45 -1.31 0.13 11.94
CA ALA A 45 -2.27 1.14 12.39
C ALA A 45 -2.48 2.27 11.37
N ALA A 46 -1.51 2.54 10.49
CA ALA A 46 -1.65 3.53 9.43
C ALA A 46 -2.44 3.02 8.23
N LEU A 47 -2.35 1.73 7.91
CA LEU A 47 -2.97 1.13 6.71
C LEU A 47 -4.28 0.43 6.98
N PHE A 48 -4.43 -0.20 8.14
CA PHE A 48 -5.54 -1.09 8.44
C PHE A 48 -6.39 -0.58 9.61
N GLU A 49 -7.70 -0.85 9.54
CA GLU A 49 -8.60 -0.75 10.68
C GLU A 49 -8.35 -1.88 11.68
N GLU A 50 -8.96 -1.82 12.87
CA GLU A 50 -8.86 -2.90 13.87
C GLU A 50 -9.42 -4.24 13.35
N SER A 51 -10.33 -4.22 12.36
CA SER A 51 -10.83 -5.41 11.68
C SER A 51 -9.80 -6.08 10.76
N GLY A 52 -8.66 -5.43 10.50
CA GLY A 52 -7.65 -5.87 9.53
C GLY A 52 -7.95 -5.45 8.09
N GLU A 53 -9.05 -4.72 7.85
CA GLU A 53 -9.38 -4.18 6.53
C GLU A 53 -8.60 -2.90 6.23
N LEU A 54 -8.28 -2.66 4.95
CA LEU A 54 -7.63 -1.42 4.55
C LEU A 54 -8.50 -0.20 4.88
N LYS A 55 -7.93 0.78 5.56
CA LYS A 55 -8.62 2.00 5.99
C LYS A 55 -9.31 2.71 4.85
N GLY A 56 -10.59 3.08 5.09
CA GLY A 56 -11.54 3.70 4.15
C GLY A 56 -10.93 4.73 3.20
N HIS A 57 -10.07 5.54 3.78
CA HIS A 57 -9.51 6.76 3.23
C HIS A 57 -8.13 6.63 2.59
N VAL A 58 -7.49 5.46 2.67
CA VAL A 58 -6.19 5.24 2.01
C VAL A 58 -6.41 5.09 0.51
N ILE A 59 -5.73 5.94 -0.26
CA ILE A 59 -5.80 5.92 -1.72
C ILE A 59 -4.62 5.12 -2.26
N LEU A 60 -4.94 4.12 -3.08
CA LEU A 60 -3.97 3.25 -3.74
C LEU A 60 -3.80 3.64 -5.21
N MET A 61 -2.54 3.70 -5.64
CA MET A 61 -2.19 3.89 -7.04
C MET A 61 -1.16 2.83 -7.44
N ARG A 62 -1.30 2.25 -8.63
CA ARG A 62 -0.30 1.41 -9.29
C ARG A 62 0.13 2.09 -10.58
N ASN A 63 1.42 2.41 -10.71
CA ASN A 63 2.01 3.08 -11.87
C ASN A 63 1.20 4.32 -12.32
N GLY A 64 0.80 5.15 -11.36
CA GLY A 64 0.01 6.36 -11.61
C GLY A 64 -1.47 6.13 -11.91
N LYS A 65 -1.97 4.89 -11.87
CA LYS A 65 -3.41 4.57 -12.03
C LYS A 65 -4.04 4.20 -10.71
N ARG A 66 -5.23 4.73 -10.43
CA ARG A 66 -5.96 4.44 -9.20
C ARG A 66 -6.41 2.98 -9.17
N VAL A 67 -6.21 2.33 -8.02
CA VAL A 67 -6.66 0.96 -7.77
C VAL A 67 -7.94 1.02 -6.95
N GLY A 68 -8.99 0.36 -7.45
CA GLY A 68 -10.25 0.22 -6.75
C GLY A 68 -10.11 -0.77 -5.60
N ARG A 69 -10.92 -0.60 -4.55
CA ARG A 69 -10.95 -1.53 -3.42
C ARG A 69 -11.31 -2.96 -3.83
N ALA A 70 -12.24 -3.09 -4.77
CA ALA A 70 -12.67 -4.38 -5.31
C ALA A 70 -11.52 -5.14 -6.01
N ASP A 71 -10.51 -4.41 -6.50
CA ASP A 71 -9.38 -5.01 -7.22
C ASP A 71 -8.24 -5.42 -6.27
N ILE A 72 -8.21 -4.97 -5.02
CA ILE A 72 -7.07 -5.21 -4.10
C ILE A 72 -6.78 -6.70 -3.93
N GLU A 73 -7.84 -7.51 -3.81
CA GLU A 73 -7.71 -8.96 -3.57
C GLU A 73 -7.19 -9.71 -4.79
N THR A 74 -7.51 -9.25 -6.01
CA THR A 74 -7.29 -9.99 -7.26
C THR A 74 -6.21 -9.36 -8.16
N LEU A 75 -5.85 -8.10 -7.93
CA LEU A 75 -4.89 -7.37 -8.75
C LEU A 75 -3.49 -7.94 -8.53
N ALA A 76 -3.04 -8.77 -9.47
CA ALA A 76 -1.69 -9.29 -9.50
C ALA A 76 -0.66 -8.18 -9.80
N LEU A 77 0.41 -8.16 -9.04
CA LEU A 77 1.55 -7.27 -9.22
C LEU A 77 2.61 -7.92 -10.12
N ALA A 78 3.41 -7.07 -10.74
CA ALA A 78 4.53 -7.44 -11.57
C ALA A 78 5.82 -6.82 -11.02
N GLU A 79 6.95 -7.38 -11.42
CA GLU A 79 8.25 -6.81 -11.09
C GLU A 79 8.39 -5.38 -11.63
N GLY A 80 8.92 -4.49 -10.78
CA GLY A 80 9.11 -3.09 -11.13
C GLY A 80 7.87 -2.20 -10.99
N ASP A 81 6.72 -2.75 -10.59
CA ASP A 81 5.55 -1.93 -10.28
C ASP A 81 5.86 -0.87 -9.22
N GLU A 82 5.29 0.32 -9.39
CA GLU A 82 5.28 1.38 -8.40
C GLU A 82 3.90 1.48 -7.75
N ILE A 83 3.85 1.25 -6.44
CA ILE A 83 2.65 1.39 -5.61
C ILE A 83 2.77 2.65 -4.76
N ALA A 84 1.85 3.58 -4.95
CA ALA A 84 1.78 4.80 -4.16
C ALA A 84 0.60 4.77 -3.19
N LEU A 85 0.88 5.14 -1.94
CA LEU A 85 -0.03 5.17 -0.80
C LEU A 85 -0.22 6.61 -0.36
N PHE A 86 -1.43 7.13 -0.55
CA PHE A 86 -1.78 8.48 -0.10
C PHE A 86 -2.77 8.41 1.06
N PRO A 87 -2.58 9.25 2.11
CA PRO A 87 -3.60 9.47 3.12
C PRO A 87 -4.84 10.13 2.48
N PRO A 88 -5.95 10.25 3.23
CA PRO A 88 -7.07 11.07 2.82
C PRO A 88 -6.55 12.44 2.36
N VAL A 89 -7.03 12.88 1.21
CA VAL A 89 -6.90 14.29 0.81
C VAL A 89 -7.63 15.13 1.86
N ALA A 90 -6.86 15.79 2.73
CA ALA A 90 -7.35 16.95 3.43
C ALA A 90 -7.51 18.03 2.36
N GLY A 91 -8.75 18.24 1.89
CA GLY A 91 -9.07 19.40 1.07
C GLY A 91 -8.73 20.65 1.87
N GLY A 92 -7.85 21.49 1.31
CA GLY A 92 -7.66 22.85 1.78
C GLY A 92 -8.79 23.75 1.32
#